data_AF-A0A923DA70-F1
#
_entry.id   AF-A0A923DA70-F1
#
_cell.length_a   1.000
_cell.length_b   1.000
_cell.length_c   1.000
_cell.angle_alpha   90.00
_cell.angle_beta   90.00
_cell.angle_gamma   90.00
#
_symmetry.space_group_name_H-M   'P 1'
#
loop_
_entity.id
_entity.type
_entity.pdbx_description
1 polymer ?
#
loop_
_entity_poly.entity_id
_entity_poly.type
_entity_poly.pdbx_seq_one_letter_code
_entity_poly.pdbx_strand_id
1 'polypeptide(L)'
;MLLALTRNIPAAFSSVLQSEWQRDRFKGHDLAGRRLGILGLGRIGYMVARYGLAFGMRVLAYDPTPQLWVEGVERVSSPVELFRQADVLS
;
A
#
# COMPACT_ATOMS: atom_id res chain seq x y z
N MET A 1 8.81 -0.35 0.51
CA MET A 1 8.54 0.81 1.38
C MET A 1 7.28 0.64 2.22
N LEU A 2 6.15 0.22 1.62
CA LEU A 2 4.88 0.02 2.34
C LEU A 2 4.97 -0.81 3.63
N LEU A 3 5.58 -2.01 3.56
CA LEU A 3 5.77 -2.88 4.74
C LEU A 3 6.59 -2.21 5.84
N ALA A 4 7.62 -1.45 5.47
CA ALA A 4 8.47 -0.76 6.44
C ALA A 4 7.72 0.36 7.18
N LEU A 5 6.87 1.11 6.45
CA LEU A 5 6.06 2.17 7.02
C LEU A 5 4.94 1.62 7.90
N THR A 6 4.19 0.64 7.41
CA THR A 6 3.08 0.02 8.18
C THR A 6 3.54 -0.71 9.43
N ARG A 7 4.80 -1.15 9.48
CA ARG A 7 5.39 -1.87 10.62
C ARG A 7 6.40 -1.05 11.42
N ASN A 8 6.50 0.25 11.17
CA ASN A 8 7.42 1.17 11.87
C ASN A 8 8.88 0.68 11.91
N ILE A 9 9.32 -0.05 10.88
CA ILE A 9 10.61 -0.76 10.89
C ILE A 9 11.79 0.19 11.09
N PRO A 10 11.90 1.35 10.41
CA PRO A 10 13.04 2.24 10.59
C PRO A 10 13.18 2.74 12.04
N ALA A 11 12.07 3.11 12.68
CA ALA A 11 12.07 3.58 14.06
C ALA A 11 12.38 2.45 15.06
N ALA A 12 11.79 1.27 14.83
CA ALA A 12 12.07 0.08 15.65
C ALA A 12 13.54 -0.33 15.56
N PHE A 13 14.12 -0.32 14.36
CA PHE A 13 15.53 -0.61 14.14
C PHE A 13 16.44 0.34 14.91
N SER A 14 16.19 1.66 14.85
CA SER A 14 16.96 2.65 15.61
C SER A 14 16.89 2.44 17.12
N SER A 15 15.73 2.03 17.67
CA SER A 15 15.57 1.74 19.10
C SER A 15 16.40 0.52 19.53
N VAL A 16 16.42 -0.54 18.71
CA VAL A 16 17.26 -1.72 18.97
C VAL A 16 18.75 -1.38 18.97
N LEU A 17 19.21 -0.49 18.08
CA LEU A 17 20.60 0.00 18.09
C LEU A 17 20.95 0.76 19.38
N GLN A 18 19.96 1.33 20.05
CA GLN A 18 20.10 1.97 21.36
C GLN A 18 19.95 0.99 22.52
N SER A 19 19.95 -0.33 22.25
CA SER A 19 19.74 -1.41 23.23
C SER A 19 18.35 -1.40 23.87
N GLU A 20 17.36 -0.81 23.21
CA GLU A 20 15.98 -0.77 23.67
C GLU A 20 15.11 -1.77 22.89
N TRP A 21 14.23 -2.50 23.58
CA TRP A 21 13.33 -3.48 22.95
C TRP A 21 11.86 -3.14 23.19
N GLN A 22 11.38 -2.07 22.56
CA GLN A 22 10.05 -1.49 22.79
C GLN A 22 8.97 -2.07 21.85
N ARG A 23 8.67 -3.37 21.97
CA ARG A 23 7.75 -4.09 21.06
C ARG A 23 6.39 -3.41 20.89
N ASP A 24 5.76 -3.01 22.00
CA ASP A 24 4.40 -2.47 21.98
C ASP A 24 4.34 -1.08 21.34
N ARG A 25 5.40 -0.28 21.51
CA ARG A 25 5.51 1.05 20.91
C ARG A 25 5.54 1.01 19.38
N PHE A 26 6.16 -0.02 18.80
CA PHE A 26 6.32 -0.15 17.35
C PHE A 26 5.32 -1.12 16.71
N LYS A 27 4.23 -1.45 17.41
CA LYS A 27 3.15 -2.25 16.83
C LYS A 27 2.59 -1.52 15.60
N GLY A 28 2.58 -2.23 14.48
CA GLY A 28 2.13 -1.71 13.20
C GLY A 28 0.68 -2.07 12.88
N HIS A 29 0.30 -1.82 11.64
CA HIS A 29 -0.99 -2.22 11.08
C HIS A 29 -0.83 -3.37 10.09
N ASP A 30 -1.85 -4.22 10.00
CA ASP A 30 -1.95 -5.24 8.97
C ASP A 30 -2.37 -4.63 7.63
N LEU A 31 -1.81 -5.17 6.54
CA LEU A 31 -2.16 -4.74 5.18
C LEU A 31 -3.47 -5.38 4.71
N ALA A 32 -3.75 -6.62 5.12
CA ALA A 32 -4.93 -7.34 4.67
C ALA A 32 -6.21 -6.54 5.00
N GLY A 33 -7.10 -6.41 4.01
CA GLY A 33 -8.34 -5.66 4.11
C GLY A 33 -8.21 -4.13 3.95
N ARG A 34 -6.98 -3.56 4.03
CA ARG A 34 -6.74 -2.14 3.74
C ARG A 34 -6.80 -1.85 2.25
N ARG A 35 -7.09 -0.60 1.92
CA ARG A 35 -7.25 -0.11 0.55
C ARG A 35 -5.95 0.50 0.03
N LEU A 36 -5.34 -0.16 -0.95
CA LEU A 36 -4.21 0.38 -1.71
C LEU A 36 -4.76 1.12 -2.94
N GLY A 37 -4.58 2.43 -2.98
CA GLY A 37 -4.86 3.25 -4.16
C GLY A 37 -3.62 3.37 -5.04
N ILE A 38 -3.76 3.15 -6.35
CA ILE A 38 -2.68 3.28 -7.33
C ILE A 38 -3.04 4.34 -8.35
N LEU A 39 -2.25 5.41 -8.41
CA LEU A 39 -2.43 6.47 -9.40
C LEU A 39 -1.50 6.20 -10.60
N GLY A 40 -2.07 5.62 -11.66
CA GLY A 40 -1.34 5.20 -12.86
C GLY A 40 -1.02 3.70 -12.84
N LEU A 41 -1.54 3.00 -13.84
CA LEU A 41 -1.45 1.55 -14.05
C LEU A 41 -0.57 1.21 -15.26
N GLY A 42 0.60 1.87 -15.32
CA GLY A 42 1.70 1.48 -16.21
C GLY A 42 2.46 0.24 -15.70
N ARG A 43 3.66 -0.01 -16.23
CA ARG A 43 4.49 -1.19 -15.87
C ARG A 43 4.68 -1.37 -14.36
N ILE A 44 4.98 -0.29 -13.63
CA ILE A 44 5.25 -0.35 -12.18
C ILE A 44 3.93 -0.50 -11.41
N GLY A 45 2.92 0.33 -11.71
CA GLY A 45 1.60 0.26 -11.06
C GLY A 45 0.96 -1.11 -11.20
N TYR A 46 1.13 -1.77 -12.35
CA TYR A 46 0.68 -3.14 -12.56
C TYR A 46 1.33 -4.15 -11.60
N MET A 47 2.65 -4.07 -11.39
CA MET A 47 3.35 -4.94 -10.43
C MET A 47 2.93 -4.63 -8.99
N VAL A 48 2.81 -3.34 -8.65
CA VAL A 48 2.37 -2.91 -7.32
C VAL A 48 0.95 -3.41 -7.01
N ALA A 49 0.04 -3.35 -7.98
CA ALA A 49 -1.31 -3.88 -7.85
C ALA A 49 -1.30 -5.38 -7.53
N ARG A 50 -0.52 -6.18 -8.25
CA ARG A 50 -0.39 -7.62 -7.99
C ARG A 50 0.17 -7.91 -6.60
N TYR A 51 1.14 -7.14 -6.13
CA TYR A 51 1.65 -7.28 -4.77
C TYR A 51 0.59 -6.92 -3.72
N GLY A 52 -0.14 -5.82 -3.91
CA GLY A 52 -1.25 -5.44 -3.03
C GLY A 52 -2.29 -6.55 -2.88
N LEU A 53 -2.73 -7.12 -4.00
CA LEU A 53 -3.66 -8.26 -4.00
C LEU A 53 -3.08 -9.48 -3.28
N ALA A 54 -1.80 -9.82 -3.51
CA ALA A 54 -1.14 -10.92 -2.82
C ALA A 54 -1.02 -10.71 -1.30
N PHE A 55 -0.95 -9.46 -0.84
CA PHE A 55 -1.01 -9.10 0.58
C PHE A 55 -2.45 -9.04 1.14
N GLY A 56 -3.46 -9.40 0.36
CA GLY A 56 -4.86 -9.37 0.77
C GLY A 56 -5.44 -7.96 0.88
N MET A 57 -4.81 -6.97 0.25
CA MET A 57 -5.34 -5.60 0.20
C MET A 57 -6.49 -5.52 -0.80
N ARG A 58 -7.40 -4.57 -0.58
CA ARG A 58 -8.33 -4.12 -1.62
C ARG A 58 -7.60 -3.12 -2.49
N VAL A 59 -7.46 -3.38 -3.79
CA VAL A 59 -6.68 -2.51 -4.66
C VAL A 59 -7.63 -1.68 -5.53
N LEU A 60 -7.49 -0.36 -5.44
CA LEU A 60 -8.19 0.63 -6.24
C LEU A 60 -7.17 1.26 -7.21
N ALA A 61 -7.56 1.54 -8.45
CA ALA A 61 -6.67 2.23 -9.38
C ALA A 61 -7.40 3.23 -10.28
N TYR A 62 -6.74 4.36 -10.51
CA TYR A 62 -7.09 5.33 -11.54
C TYR A 62 -5.97 5.41 -12.57
N ASP A 63 -6.32 5.23 -13.84
CA ASP A 63 -5.44 5.51 -14.97
C ASP A 63 -6.32 5.94 -16.16
N PRO A 64 -6.09 7.12 -16.77
CA PRO A 64 -6.85 7.56 -17.93
C PRO A 64 -6.56 6.72 -19.19
N THR A 65 -5.38 6.10 -19.27
CA THR A 65 -4.89 5.33 -20.42
C THR A 65 -4.13 4.08 -19.97
N PRO A 66 -4.79 3.12 -19.30
CA PRO A 66 -4.14 1.93 -18.77
C PRO A 66 -3.66 1.03 -19.92
N GLN A 67 -2.45 0.47 -19.79
CA GLN A 67 -1.96 -0.54 -20.73
C GLN A 67 -2.71 -1.86 -20.56
N LEU A 68 -2.91 -2.28 -19.31
CA LEU A 68 -3.59 -3.53 -18.96
C LEU A 68 -4.18 -3.43 -17.56
N TRP A 69 -5.39 -3.96 -17.38
CA TRP A 69 -6.00 -4.10 -16.06
C TRP A 69 -5.60 -5.41 -15.39
N VAL A 70 -5.40 -5.36 -14.07
CA VAL A 70 -5.15 -6.54 -13.23
C VAL A 70 -6.49 -7.03 -12.70
N GLU A 71 -6.73 -8.34 -12.79
CA GLU A 71 -7.91 -8.97 -12.18
C GLU A 71 -7.93 -8.73 -10.66
N GLY A 72 -9.10 -8.38 -10.11
CA GLY A 72 -9.26 -8.05 -8.69
C GLY A 72 -8.93 -6.61 -8.31
N VAL A 73 -8.42 -5.79 -9.25
CA VAL A 73 -8.30 -4.33 -9.05
C VAL A 73 -9.61 -3.64 -9.40
N GLU A 74 -10.10 -2.84 -8.46
CA GLU A 74 -11.27 -1.98 -8.65
C GLU A 74 -10.87 -0.69 -9.37
N ARG A 75 -11.66 -0.32 -10.39
CA ARG A 75 -11.42 0.87 -11.19
C ARG A 75 -12.19 2.03 -10.59
N VAL A 76 -11.50 3.13 -10.31
CA VAL A 76 -12.15 4.37 -9.87
C VAL A 76 -12.16 5.40 -10.99
N SER A 77 -13.16 6.28 -10.97
CA SER A 77 -13.47 7.19 -12.08
C SER A 77 -12.63 8.47 -12.08
N SER A 78 -12.00 8.81 -10.95
CA SER A 78 -11.18 10.02 -10.81
C SER A 78 -10.07 9.86 -9.76
N PRO A 79 -8.99 10.67 -9.83
CA PRO A 79 -7.99 10.73 -8.76
C PRO A 79 -8.59 11.16 -7.41
N VAL A 80 -9.60 12.03 -7.43
CA VAL A 80 -10.27 12.52 -6.22
C VAL A 80 -10.97 11.37 -5.50
N GLU A 81 -11.65 10.50 -6.26
CA GLU A 81 -12.28 9.29 -5.73
C GLU A 81 -11.23 8.35 -5.13
N LEU A 82 -10.12 8.12 -5.85
CA LEU A 82 -9.00 7.30 -5.37
C LEU A 82 -8.48 7.80 -4.01
N PHE A 83 -8.20 9.10 -3.92
CA PHE A 83 -7.60 9.71 -2.72
C PHE A 83 -8.53 9.68 -1.51
N ARG A 84 -9.85 9.78 -1.73
CA ARG A 84 -10.84 9.70 -0.66
C ARG A 84 -10.96 8.30 -0.07
N GLN A 85 -10.71 7.26 -0.86
CA GLN A 85 -10.97 5.88 -0.46
C GLN A 85 -9.72 5.14 0.03
N ALA A 86 -8.54 5.48 -0.48
CA ALA A 86 -7.30 4.78 -0.19
C ALA A 86 -6.81 4.98 1.26
N ASP A 87 -6.41 3.90 1.93
CA ASP A 87 -5.64 3.96 3.17
C ASP A 87 -4.16 4.26 2.89
N VAL A 88 -3.68 3.81 1.72
CA VAL A 88 -2.31 3.95 1.23
C VAL A 88 -2.37 4.34 -0.23
N LEU A 89 -1.65 5.40 -0.61
CA LEU A 89 -1.51 5.81 -2.01
C LEU A 89 -0.13 5.44 -2.56
N SER A 90 -0.10 4.85 -3.75
CA SER A 90 1.12 4.54 -4.51
C SER A 90 1.10 5.16 -5.89
#